data_AF-A0A949NUE5-F1
#
_entry.id   AF-A0A949NUE5-F1
#
_cell.length_a   1.000
_cell.length_b   1.000
_cell.length_c   1.000
_cell.angle_alpha   90.00
_cell.angle_beta   90.00
_cell.angle_gamma   90.00
#
_symmetry.space_group_name_H-M   'P 1'
#
loop_
_entity.id
_entity.type
_entity.pdbx_description
1 polymer ?
#
loop_
_entity_poly.entity_id
_entity_poly.type
_entity_poly.pdbx_seq_one_letter_code
_entity_poly.pdbx_strand_id
1 'polypeptide(L)'
;MSKEDLILQRLEEIETKLALVHERAVVSQNFWHDMQPVMNDAFKVMLHELGDIETGFQMEDLFVLLKTSLRSVNNLTYTLNQLETLINLWNTAEPLMKSTVPKAIAYLGELEQKGVFRTYEAMLNLRAKVAQEYGPEQIEEMGDAFVFLIGMLGKLSDPKVRMMIEKASDAFTTMDLDKAEPCGPIGLIRAMSSPEAKQGLAVMVEMTKTLGKLR
;
A
#
# COMPACT_ATOMS: atom_id res chain seq x y z
N MET A 1 66.28 -10.46 51.62
CA MET A 1 66.67 -11.12 50.35
C MET A 1 67.92 -10.44 49.85
N SER A 2 68.95 -11.22 49.52
CA SER A 2 70.19 -10.70 48.92
C SER A 2 69.89 -10.18 47.51
N LYS A 3 70.70 -9.24 47.01
CA LYS A 3 70.57 -8.74 45.64
C LYS A 3 70.71 -9.87 44.60
N GLU A 4 71.45 -10.91 44.94
CA GLU A 4 71.64 -12.12 44.12
C GLU A 4 70.33 -12.92 43.97
N ASP A 5 69.56 -13.09 45.04
CA ASP A 5 68.27 -13.79 45.01
C ASP A 5 67.27 -13.08 44.09
N LEU A 6 67.32 -11.75 44.09
CA LEU A 6 66.47 -10.90 43.25
C LEU A 6 66.88 -10.97 41.76
N ILE A 7 68.16 -11.14 41.46
CA ILE A 7 68.67 -11.33 40.10
C ILE A 7 68.30 -12.71 39.57
N LEU A 8 68.46 -13.76 40.39
CA LEU A 8 68.09 -15.13 40.03
C LEU A 8 66.57 -15.24 39.76
N GLN A 9 65.75 -14.63 40.60
CA GLN A 9 64.30 -14.60 40.41
C GLN A 9 63.91 -13.90 39.09
N ARG A 10 64.59 -12.79 38.73
CA ARG A 10 64.35 -12.09 37.46
C ARG A 10 64.82 -12.90 36.25
N LEU A 11 65.91 -13.65 36.38
CA LEU A 11 66.41 -14.54 35.34
C LEU A 11 65.42 -15.69 35.07
N GLU A 12 64.92 -16.36 36.11
CA GLU A 12 63.88 -17.39 35.98
C GLU A 12 62.58 -16.83 35.36
N GLU A 13 62.20 -15.61 35.76
CA GLU A 13 61.01 -14.95 35.22
C GLU A 13 61.18 -14.60 33.73
N ILE A 14 62.39 -14.23 33.31
CA ILE A 14 62.73 -13.96 31.91
C ILE A 14 62.79 -15.27 31.11
N GLU A 15 63.42 -16.31 31.64
CA GLU A 15 63.55 -17.63 31.00
C GLU A 15 62.17 -18.26 30.75
N THR A 16 61.27 -18.18 31.73
CA THR A 16 59.89 -18.65 31.60
C THR A 16 59.12 -17.86 30.52
N LYS A 17 59.29 -16.53 30.47
CA LYS A 17 58.70 -15.70 29.41
C LYS A 17 59.31 -16.00 28.04
N LEU A 18 60.61 -16.30 27.98
CA LEU A 18 61.32 -16.65 26.76
C LEU A 18 60.84 -18.00 26.19
N ALA A 19 60.63 -19.00 27.06
CA ALA A 19 60.10 -20.30 26.68
C ALA A 19 58.69 -20.19 26.07
N LEU A 20 57.82 -19.39 26.68
CA LEU A 20 56.44 -19.17 26.20
C LEU A 20 56.39 -18.38 24.88
N VAL A 21 57.33 -17.46 24.67
CA VAL A 21 57.50 -16.74 23.39
C VAL A 21 58.07 -17.67 22.32
N HIS A 22 59.01 -18.53 22.67
CA HIS A 22 59.60 -19.50 21.76
C HIS A 22 58.56 -20.52 21.27
N GLU A 23 57.72 -21.05 22.15
CA GLU A 23 56.65 -21.98 21.80
C GLU A 23 55.62 -21.34 20.83
N ARG A 24 55.20 -20.09 21.10
CA ARG A 24 54.33 -19.34 20.19
C ARG A 24 54.99 -19.05 18.83
N ALA A 25 56.30 -18.79 18.82
CA ALA A 25 57.06 -18.59 17.60
C ALA A 25 57.12 -19.88 16.76
N VAL A 26 57.36 -21.03 17.41
CA VAL A 26 57.39 -22.34 16.75
C VAL A 26 56.01 -22.73 16.20
N VAL A 27 54.92 -22.54 16.96
CA VAL A 27 53.55 -22.81 16.48
C VAL A 27 53.20 -21.93 15.28
N SER A 28 53.55 -20.65 15.32
CA SER A 28 53.33 -19.75 14.19
C SER A 28 54.17 -20.15 12.98
N GLN A 29 55.43 -20.54 13.18
CA GLN A 29 56.32 -20.99 12.13
C GLN A 29 55.84 -22.29 11.47
N ASN A 30 55.35 -23.25 12.26
CA ASN A 30 54.80 -24.50 11.77
C ASN A 30 53.50 -24.25 10.99
N PHE A 31 52.61 -23.39 11.48
CA PHE A 31 51.41 -22.99 10.73
C PHE A 31 51.75 -22.37 9.38
N TRP A 32 52.76 -21.48 9.32
CA TRP A 32 53.23 -20.92 8.06
C TRP A 32 53.83 -21.97 7.13
N HIS A 33 54.59 -22.92 7.67
CA HIS A 33 55.18 -24.02 6.91
C HIS A 33 54.12 -24.97 6.34
N ASP A 34 53.07 -25.27 7.11
CA ASP A 34 51.98 -26.15 6.72
C ASP A 34 51.00 -25.48 5.73
N MET A 35 50.81 -24.17 5.83
CA MET A 35 50.01 -23.39 4.87
C MET A 35 50.73 -23.12 3.55
N GLN A 36 52.07 -23.07 3.56
CA GLN A 36 52.88 -22.78 2.38
C GLN A 36 52.57 -23.68 1.16
N PRO A 37 52.43 -25.02 1.28
CA PRO A 37 52.07 -25.87 0.15
C PRO A 37 50.66 -25.60 -0.38
N VAL A 38 49.66 -25.45 0.51
CA VAL A 38 48.27 -25.17 0.10
C VAL A 38 48.15 -23.83 -0.59
N MET A 39 48.85 -22.80 -0.09
CA MET A 39 48.91 -21.50 -0.75
C MET A 39 49.58 -21.60 -2.13
N ASN A 40 50.70 -22.32 -2.25
CA ASN A 40 51.38 -22.50 -3.53
C ASN A 40 50.52 -23.24 -4.55
N ASP A 41 49.80 -24.28 -4.13
CA ASP A 41 48.93 -25.05 -5.01
C ASP A 41 47.71 -24.23 -5.43
N ALA A 42 47.09 -23.48 -4.51
CA ALA A 42 46.00 -22.56 -4.84
C ALA A 42 46.46 -21.45 -5.81
N PHE A 43 47.68 -20.94 -5.63
CA PHE A 43 48.26 -19.92 -6.52
C PHE A 43 48.53 -20.47 -7.92
N LYS A 44 49.00 -21.72 -8.02
CA LYS A 44 49.20 -22.41 -9.31
C LYS A 44 47.88 -22.70 -10.03
N VAL A 45 46.84 -23.14 -9.31
CA VAL A 45 45.51 -23.38 -9.88
C VAL A 45 44.90 -22.07 -10.38
N MET A 46 45.01 -21.00 -9.59
CA MET A 46 44.59 -19.66 -9.98
C MET A 46 45.33 -19.18 -11.25
N LEU A 47 46.65 -19.35 -11.31
CA LEU A 47 47.46 -19.02 -12.49
C LEU A 47 47.08 -19.80 -13.75
N HIS A 48 46.71 -21.07 -13.59
CA HIS A 48 46.30 -21.95 -14.68
C HIS A 48 44.92 -21.57 -15.23
N GLU A 49 43.93 -21.39 -14.35
CA GLU A 49 42.56 -20.96 -14.72
C GLU A 49 42.53 -19.52 -15.28
N LEU A 50 43.36 -18.61 -14.76
CA LEU A 50 43.48 -17.26 -15.30
C LEU A 50 44.27 -17.21 -16.61
N GLY A 51 45.13 -18.19 -16.86
CA GLY A 51 45.87 -18.38 -18.12
C GLY A 51 44.98 -18.82 -19.28
N ASP A 52 43.84 -19.46 -18.99
CA ASP A 52 42.81 -19.83 -19.98
C ASP A 52 41.85 -18.67 -20.32
N ILE A 53 41.96 -17.50 -19.67
CA ILE A 53 41.20 -16.29 -20.02
C ILE A 53 41.91 -15.61 -21.20
N GLU A 54 41.54 -15.99 -22.42
CA GLU A 54 42.25 -15.70 -23.69
C GLU A 54 42.58 -14.23 -23.98
N THR A 55 41.97 -13.24 -23.33
CA THR A 55 42.33 -11.82 -23.56
C THR A 55 42.03 -10.93 -22.35
N GLY A 56 43.09 -10.43 -21.71
CA GLY A 56 43.02 -9.20 -20.91
C GLY A 56 43.46 -9.28 -19.45
N PHE A 57 43.91 -10.43 -18.96
CA PHE A 57 44.29 -10.60 -17.57
C PHE A 57 45.82 -10.69 -17.39
N GLN A 58 46.44 -9.68 -16.78
CA GLN A 58 47.87 -9.68 -16.43
C GLN A 58 48.07 -9.88 -14.92
N MET A 59 49.20 -10.47 -14.51
CA MET A 59 49.52 -10.60 -13.07
C MET A 59 49.64 -9.25 -12.38
N GLU A 60 50.05 -8.21 -13.12
CA GLU A 60 50.01 -6.83 -12.67
C GLU A 60 48.60 -6.37 -12.26
N ASP A 61 47.55 -6.81 -12.96
CA ASP A 61 46.15 -6.45 -12.64
C ASP A 61 45.71 -7.02 -11.30
N LEU A 62 46.17 -8.23 -10.94
CA LEU A 62 45.95 -8.80 -9.60
C LEU A 62 46.63 -7.96 -8.52
N PHE A 63 47.88 -7.55 -8.74
CA PHE A 63 48.59 -6.70 -7.78
C PHE A 63 47.95 -5.31 -7.66
N VAL A 64 47.42 -4.76 -8.75
CA VAL A 64 46.65 -3.51 -8.74
C VAL A 64 45.32 -3.69 -7.99
N LEU A 65 44.59 -4.79 -8.22
CA LEU A 65 43.38 -5.12 -7.46
C LEU A 65 43.67 -5.29 -5.97
N LEU A 66 44.74 -5.99 -5.62
CA LEU A 66 45.15 -6.20 -4.23
C LEU A 66 45.52 -4.88 -3.56
N LYS A 67 46.34 -4.04 -4.21
CA LYS A 67 46.66 -2.68 -3.73
C LYS A 67 45.43 -1.80 -3.62
N THR A 68 44.53 -1.86 -4.59
CA THR A 68 43.28 -1.08 -4.61
C THR A 68 42.37 -1.53 -3.48
N SER A 69 42.30 -2.83 -3.22
CA SER A 69 41.53 -3.41 -2.10
C SER A 69 42.11 -2.99 -0.77
N LEU A 70 43.43 -3.08 -0.59
CA LEU A 70 44.14 -2.60 0.61
C LEU A 70 43.97 -1.10 0.84
N ARG A 71 44.04 -0.30 -0.22
CA ARG A 71 43.78 1.15 -0.17
C ARG A 71 42.31 1.47 0.11
N SER A 72 41.40 0.59 -0.32
CA SER A 72 39.95 0.73 -0.15
C SER A 72 39.44 0.02 1.10
N VAL A 73 40.30 -0.49 1.98
CA VAL A 73 39.89 -1.11 3.25
C VAL A 73 38.97 -0.20 4.04
N ASN A 74 39.23 1.11 4.09
CA ASN A 74 38.34 2.06 4.74
C ASN A 74 36.93 2.10 4.11
N ASN A 75 36.83 1.99 2.79
CA ASN A 75 35.53 1.95 2.08
C ASN A 75 34.82 0.61 2.29
N LEU A 76 35.57 -0.49 2.35
CA LEU A 76 35.04 -1.83 2.65
C LEU A 76 34.53 -1.89 4.10
N THR A 77 35.31 -1.40 5.06
CA THR A 77 34.89 -1.27 6.46
C THR A 77 33.66 -0.38 6.60
N TYR A 78 33.63 0.75 5.90
CA TYR A 78 32.44 1.60 5.86
C TYR A 78 31.21 0.84 5.33
N THR A 79 31.35 0.09 4.24
CA THR A 79 30.25 -0.71 3.66
C THR A 79 29.78 -1.79 4.63
N LEU A 80 30.70 -2.48 5.31
CA LEU A 80 30.37 -3.47 6.34
C LEU A 80 29.60 -2.84 7.50
N ASN A 81 30.02 -1.66 7.96
CA ASN A 81 29.28 -0.92 9.00
C ASN A 81 27.89 -0.47 8.52
N GLN A 82 27.74 -0.15 7.23
CA GLN A 82 26.43 0.16 6.66
C GLN A 82 25.53 -1.06 6.55
N LEU A 83 26.09 -2.23 6.22
CA LEU A 83 25.34 -3.50 6.26
C LEU A 83 24.88 -3.81 7.69
N GLU A 84 25.70 -3.56 8.71
CA GLU A 84 25.29 -3.68 10.11
C GLU A 84 24.12 -2.73 10.43
N THR A 85 24.18 -1.49 9.94
CA THR A 85 23.08 -0.53 10.08
C THR A 85 21.79 -1.01 9.39
N LEU A 86 21.88 -1.58 8.19
CA LEU A 86 20.73 -2.17 7.48
C LEU A 86 20.16 -3.38 8.20
N ILE A 87 21.00 -4.24 8.78
CA ILE A 87 20.57 -5.37 9.60
C ILE A 87 19.86 -4.86 10.85
N ASN A 88 20.36 -3.82 11.50
CA ASN A 88 19.72 -3.21 12.66
C ASN A 88 18.36 -2.58 12.31
N LEU A 89 18.26 -1.90 11.16
CA LEU A 89 16.98 -1.40 10.63
C LEU A 89 16.02 -2.54 10.33
N TRP A 90 16.50 -3.63 9.71
CA TRP A 90 15.69 -4.81 9.42
C TRP A 90 15.16 -5.45 10.71
N ASN A 91 16.03 -5.67 11.70
CA ASN A 91 15.65 -6.24 13.00
C ASN A 91 14.63 -5.35 13.74
N THR A 92 14.68 -4.03 13.52
CA THR A 92 13.72 -3.08 14.08
C THR A 92 12.38 -3.08 13.30
N ALA A 93 12.44 -3.19 11.98
CA ALA A 93 11.26 -3.15 11.11
C ALA A 93 10.53 -4.50 11.04
N GLU A 94 11.24 -5.61 11.16
CA GLU A 94 10.70 -6.97 11.02
C GLU A 94 9.51 -7.23 11.98
N PRO A 95 9.58 -6.92 13.30
CA PRO A 95 8.44 -7.10 14.20
C PRO A 95 7.24 -6.23 13.81
N LEU A 96 7.49 -4.98 13.40
CA LEU A 96 6.45 -4.05 12.96
C LEU A 96 5.77 -4.57 11.70
N MET A 97 6.54 -5.05 10.71
CA MET A 97 6.00 -5.64 9.49
C MET A 97 5.23 -6.93 9.78
N LYS A 98 5.76 -7.83 10.61
CA LYS A 98 5.07 -9.06 11.02
C LYS A 98 3.72 -8.79 11.68
N SER A 99 3.56 -7.68 12.38
CA SER A 99 2.29 -7.26 12.99
C SER A 99 1.39 -6.46 12.04
N THR A 100 1.97 -5.59 11.20
CA THR A 100 1.23 -4.59 10.41
C THR A 100 0.82 -5.12 9.05
N VAL A 101 1.68 -5.89 8.38
CA VAL A 101 1.38 -6.45 7.05
C VAL A 101 0.13 -7.35 7.08
N PRO A 102 -0.03 -8.30 8.03
CA PRO A 102 -1.24 -9.10 8.09
C PRO A 102 -2.50 -8.26 8.38
N LYS A 103 -2.39 -7.21 9.22
CA LYS A 103 -3.51 -6.30 9.50
C LYS A 103 -3.90 -5.48 8.29
N ALA A 104 -2.91 -5.01 7.53
CA ALA A 104 -3.15 -4.29 6.28
C ALA A 104 -3.80 -5.21 5.25
N ILE A 105 -3.33 -6.45 5.10
CA ILE A 105 -3.95 -7.44 4.21
C ILE A 105 -5.40 -7.73 4.64
N ALA A 106 -5.64 -7.95 5.94
CA ALA A 106 -6.99 -8.20 6.45
C ALA A 106 -7.91 -6.99 6.19
N TYR A 107 -7.43 -5.78 6.44
CA TYR A 107 -8.18 -4.55 6.16
C TYR A 107 -8.49 -4.39 4.66
N LEU A 108 -7.50 -4.59 3.79
CA LEU A 108 -7.71 -4.55 2.34
C LEU A 108 -8.69 -5.65 1.89
N GLY A 109 -8.61 -6.84 2.47
CA GLY A 109 -9.55 -7.92 2.23
C GLY A 109 -10.98 -7.59 2.68
N GLU A 110 -11.15 -6.92 3.82
CA GLU A 110 -12.47 -6.40 4.22
C GLU A 110 -13.01 -5.37 3.24
N LEU A 111 -12.17 -4.45 2.75
CA LEU A 111 -12.58 -3.47 1.74
C LEU A 111 -13.00 -4.16 0.44
N GLU A 112 -12.28 -5.20 0.02
CA GLU A 112 -12.63 -6.02 -1.14
C GLU A 112 -13.97 -6.75 -0.95
N GLN A 113 -14.17 -7.39 0.20
CA GLN A 113 -15.40 -8.11 0.55
C GLN A 113 -16.60 -7.15 0.59
N LYS A 114 -16.42 -5.96 1.17
CA LYS A 114 -17.41 -4.87 1.18
C LYS A 114 -17.63 -4.26 -0.22
N GLY A 115 -16.87 -4.68 -1.23
CA GLY A 115 -17.01 -4.22 -2.61
C GLY A 115 -16.50 -2.80 -2.86
N VAL A 116 -15.65 -2.28 -1.96
CA VAL A 116 -15.12 -0.92 -2.05
C VAL A 116 -14.27 -0.76 -3.31
N PHE A 117 -13.36 -1.70 -3.60
CA PHE A 117 -12.53 -1.63 -4.81
C PHE A 117 -13.37 -1.68 -6.10
N ARG A 118 -14.38 -2.57 -6.16
CA ARG A 118 -15.30 -2.67 -7.30
C ARG A 118 -16.08 -1.36 -7.52
N THR A 119 -16.51 -0.71 -6.44
CA THR A 119 -17.20 0.58 -6.51
C THR A 119 -16.28 1.68 -7.02
N TYR A 120 -15.05 1.75 -6.53
CA TYR A 120 -14.06 2.73 -6.99
C TYR A 120 -13.67 2.50 -8.46
N GLU A 121 -13.48 1.26 -8.87
CA GLU A 121 -13.21 0.92 -10.26
C GLU A 121 -14.38 1.32 -11.18
N ALA A 122 -15.62 1.03 -10.77
CA ALA A 122 -16.81 1.47 -11.51
C ALA A 122 -16.89 3.00 -11.64
N MET A 123 -16.56 3.74 -10.59
CA MET A 123 -16.48 5.20 -10.60
C MET A 123 -15.38 5.72 -11.54
N LEU A 124 -14.19 5.12 -11.51
CA LEU A 124 -13.10 5.49 -12.43
C LEU A 124 -13.48 5.23 -13.89
N ASN A 125 -14.13 4.09 -14.16
CA ASN A 125 -14.62 3.75 -15.49
C ASN A 125 -15.75 4.69 -15.95
N LEU A 126 -16.67 5.07 -15.05
CA LEU A 126 -17.68 6.08 -15.34
C LEU A 126 -17.03 7.41 -15.69
N ARG A 127 -16.08 7.88 -14.88
CA ARG A 127 -15.34 9.12 -15.13
C ARG A 127 -14.60 9.07 -16.47
N ALA A 128 -13.98 7.93 -16.80
CA ALA A 128 -13.29 7.75 -18.08
C ALA A 128 -14.26 7.83 -19.27
N LYS A 129 -15.43 7.19 -19.18
CA LYS A 129 -16.47 7.28 -20.23
C LYS A 129 -17.01 8.69 -20.40
N VAL A 130 -17.27 9.38 -19.28
CA VAL A 130 -17.73 10.77 -19.29
C VAL A 130 -16.67 11.68 -19.92
N ALA A 131 -15.39 11.49 -19.59
CA ALA A 131 -14.28 12.26 -20.16
C ALA A 131 -13.98 11.96 -21.65
N GLN A 132 -14.41 10.80 -22.17
CA GLN A 132 -14.29 10.48 -23.59
C GLN A 132 -15.39 11.16 -24.43
N GLU A 133 -16.60 11.27 -23.88
CA GLU A 133 -17.76 11.82 -24.58
C GLU A 133 -17.89 13.34 -24.40
N TYR A 134 -17.46 13.87 -23.25
CA TYR A 134 -17.65 15.27 -22.88
C TYR A 134 -16.32 15.95 -22.56
N GLY A 135 -16.15 17.18 -23.02
CA GLY A 135 -14.99 18.00 -22.71
C GLY A 135 -14.98 18.46 -21.24
N PRO A 136 -13.83 18.96 -20.73
CA PRO A 136 -13.72 19.41 -19.34
C PRO A 136 -14.75 20.46 -18.93
N GLU A 137 -15.04 21.42 -19.82
CA GLU A 137 -16.02 22.50 -19.59
C GLU A 137 -17.45 21.96 -19.50
N GLN A 138 -17.80 20.99 -20.35
CA GLN A 138 -19.11 20.35 -20.34
C GLN A 138 -19.31 19.50 -19.08
N ILE A 139 -18.25 18.84 -18.59
CA ILE A 139 -18.29 18.08 -17.33
C ILE A 139 -18.52 19.00 -16.14
N GLU A 140 -17.93 20.20 -16.14
CA GLU A 140 -18.12 21.20 -15.10
C GLU A 140 -19.57 21.72 -15.08
N GLU A 141 -20.12 22.08 -16.24
CA GLU A 141 -21.54 22.47 -16.37
C GLU A 141 -22.50 21.34 -15.98
N MET A 142 -22.18 20.09 -16.35
CA MET A 142 -22.95 18.91 -15.95
C MET A 142 -22.83 18.62 -14.44
N GLY A 143 -21.73 19.00 -13.80
CA GLY A 143 -21.51 18.82 -12.37
C GLY A 143 -22.57 19.53 -11.53
N ASP A 144 -22.86 20.79 -11.86
CA ASP A 144 -23.91 21.57 -11.18
C ASP A 144 -25.30 20.98 -11.40
N ALA A 145 -25.59 20.54 -12.62
CA ALA A 145 -26.84 19.84 -12.93
C ALA A 145 -26.95 18.51 -12.15
N PHE A 146 -25.84 17.78 -12.00
CA PHE A 146 -25.80 16.53 -11.26
C PHE A 146 -26.04 16.73 -9.77
N VAL A 147 -25.45 17.77 -9.17
CA VAL A 147 -25.70 18.17 -7.78
C VAL A 147 -27.17 18.56 -7.58
N PHE A 148 -27.76 19.29 -8.53
CA PHE A 148 -29.19 19.61 -8.50
C PHE A 148 -30.07 18.36 -8.55
N LEU A 149 -29.78 17.41 -9.45
CA LEU A 149 -30.50 16.13 -9.54
C LEU A 149 -30.40 15.31 -8.24
N ILE A 150 -29.22 15.23 -7.63
CA ILE A 150 -29.03 14.58 -6.32
C ILE A 150 -29.85 15.29 -5.24
N GLY A 151 -29.85 16.62 -5.22
CA GLY A 151 -30.68 17.41 -4.31
C GLY A 151 -32.17 17.13 -4.47
N MET A 152 -32.64 16.93 -5.71
CA MET A 152 -34.03 16.50 -5.97
C MET A 152 -34.30 15.08 -5.48
N LEU A 153 -33.39 14.12 -5.67
CA LEU A 153 -33.52 12.76 -5.11
C LEU A 153 -33.62 12.80 -3.58
N GLY A 154 -32.86 13.68 -2.92
CA GLY A 154 -32.99 13.94 -1.49
C GLY A 154 -34.38 14.45 -1.11
N LYS A 155 -34.94 15.40 -1.88
CA LYS A 155 -36.31 15.91 -1.67
C LYS A 155 -37.39 14.85 -1.94
N LEU A 156 -37.21 13.98 -2.93
CA LEU A 156 -38.11 12.86 -3.21
C LEU A 156 -38.05 11.78 -2.11
N SER A 157 -36.95 11.73 -1.37
CA SER A 157 -36.79 10.84 -0.20
C SER A 157 -37.49 11.39 1.06
N ASP A 158 -38.08 12.60 1.01
CA ASP A 158 -38.88 13.13 2.10
C ASP A 158 -40.09 12.21 2.37
N PRO A 159 -40.36 11.82 3.63
CA PRO A 159 -41.44 10.91 3.97
C PRO A 159 -42.82 11.36 3.46
N LYS A 160 -43.10 12.67 3.38
CA LYS A 160 -44.37 13.20 2.87
C LYS A 160 -44.48 13.02 1.37
N VAL A 161 -43.38 13.20 0.63
CA VAL A 161 -43.34 13.01 -0.82
C VAL A 161 -43.45 11.54 -1.18
N ARG A 162 -42.72 10.66 -0.46
CA ARG A 162 -42.87 9.20 -0.62
C ARG A 162 -44.31 8.76 -0.38
N MET A 163 -44.95 9.22 0.70
CA MET A 163 -46.34 8.87 1.01
C MET A 163 -47.32 9.36 -0.08
N MET A 164 -47.08 10.54 -0.67
CA MET A 164 -47.87 11.01 -1.81
C MET A 164 -47.69 10.13 -3.04
N ILE A 165 -46.45 9.74 -3.36
CA ILE A 165 -46.14 8.88 -4.51
C ILE A 165 -46.77 7.49 -4.32
N GLU A 166 -46.64 6.90 -3.13
CA GLU A 166 -47.26 5.60 -2.79
C GLU A 166 -48.78 5.68 -2.92
N LYS A 167 -49.42 6.69 -2.32
CA LYS A 167 -50.88 6.86 -2.42
C LYS A 167 -51.35 7.12 -3.85
N ALA A 168 -50.59 7.87 -4.65
CA ALA A 168 -50.91 8.09 -6.05
C ALA A 168 -50.76 6.78 -6.85
N SER A 169 -49.69 6.02 -6.62
CA SER A 169 -49.48 4.71 -7.23
C SER A 169 -50.62 3.75 -6.89
N ASP A 170 -50.97 3.62 -5.61
CA ASP A 170 -52.08 2.78 -5.15
C ASP A 170 -53.40 3.22 -5.79
N ALA A 171 -53.66 4.53 -5.90
CA ALA A 171 -54.84 5.05 -6.58
C ALA A 171 -54.89 4.65 -8.07
N PHE A 172 -53.77 4.73 -8.80
CA PHE A 172 -53.71 4.30 -10.20
C PHE A 172 -53.86 2.78 -10.36
N THR A 173 -53.36 2.00 -9.40
CA THR A 173 -53.44 0.53 -9.47
C THR A 173 -54.82 -0.01 -9.05
N THR A 174 -55.54 0.75 -8.22
CA THR A 174 -56.91 0.41 -7.77
C THR A 174 -57.99 0.97 -8.69
N MET A 175 -57.65 1.91 -9.59
CA MET A 175 -58.55 2.43 -10.61
C MET A 175 -58.69 1.41 -11.75
N ASP A 176 -59.83 0.72 -11.78
CA ASP A 176 -60.19 -0.16 -12.89
C ASP A 176 -60.76 0.71 -14.04
N LEU A 177 -59.86 1.27 -14.85
CA LEU A 177 -60.20 2.19 -15.95
C LEU A 177 -61.09 1.53 -17.02
N ASP A 178 -61.08 0.21 -17.10
CA ASP A 178 -61.90 -0.57 -18.03
C ASP A 178 -63.38 -0.64 -17.59
N LYS A 179 -63.68 -0.31 -16.33
CA LYS A 179 -65.04 -0.26 -15.75
C LYS A 179 -65.59 1.15 -15.59
N ALA A 180 -64.88 2.18 -16.06
CA ALA A 180 -65.33 3.56 -15.94
C ALA A 180 -66.51 3.83 -16.89
N GLU A 181 -67.73 3.83 -16.35
CA GLU A 181 -68.93 4.14 -17.14
C GLU A 181 -69.00 5.62 -17.51
N PRO A 182 -69.43 5.97 -18.74
CA PRO A 182 -69.58 7.35 -19.16
C PRO A 182 -70.69 8.05 -18.36
N CYS A 183 -70.30 9.05 -17.56
CA CYS A 183 -71.23 9.87 -16.79
C CYS A 183 -71.81 11.02 -17.62
N GLY A 184 -73.14 11.11 -17.73
CA GLY A 184 -73.83 12.26 -18.32
C GLY A 184 -73.75 13.52 -17.42
N PRO A 185 -74.18 14.71 -17.90
CA PRO A 185 -74.01 15.99 -17.18
C PRO A 185 -74.58 16.00 -15.76
N ILE A 186 -75.72 15.35 -15.53
CA ILE A 186 -76.34 15.21 -14.20
C ILE A 186 -75.60 14.18 -13.35
N GLY A 187 -75.14 13.08 -13.97
CA GLY A 187 -74.33 12.05 -13.33
C GLY A 187 -73.00 12.59 -12.84
N LEU A 188 -72.38 13.50 -13.60
CA LEU A 188 -71.14 14.17 -13.22
C LEU A 188 -71.34 15.06 -11.98
N ILE A 189 -72.42 15.85 -11.92
CA ILE A 189 -72.73 16.67 -10.74
C ILE A 189 -72.96 15.79 -9.51
N ARG A 190 -73.64 14.66 -9.67
CA ARG A 190 -73.86 13.69 -8.59
C ARG A 190 -72.56 13.00 -8.16
N ALA A 191 -71.71 12.60 -9.10
CA ALA A 191 -70.41 11.98 -8.82
C ALA A 191 -69.48 12.96 -8.07
N MET A 192 -69.48 14.23 -8.45
CA MET A 192 -68.72 15.29 -7.78
C MET A 192 -69.27 15.67 -6.39
N SER A 193 -70.48 15.21 -6.06
CA SER A 193 -71.10 15.46 -4.76
C SER A 193 -70.68 14.48 -3.65
N SER A 194 -69.98 13.41 -4.01
CA SER A 194 -69.47 12.43 -3.03
C SER A 194 -68.45 13.06 -2.08
N PRO A 195 -68.35 12.56 -0.83
CA PRO A 195 -67.35 13.02 0.13
C PRO A 195 -65.92 12.94 -0.42
N GLU A 196 -65.60 11.88 -1.16
CA GLU A 196 -64.28 11.61 -1.72
C GLU A 196 -63.94 12.60 -2.84
N ALA A 197 -64.88 12.87 -3.74
CA ALA A 197 -64.69 13.83 -4.84
C ALA A 197 -64.53 15.26 -4.31
N LYS A 198 -65.30 15.64 -3.29
CA LYS A 198 -65.16 16.93 -2.60
C LYS A 198 -63.80 17.07 -1.92
N GLN A 199 -63.30 16.00 -1.29
CA GLN A 199 -62.01 16.01 -0.63
C GLN A 199 -60.86 16.10 -1.65
N GLY A 200 -60.95 15.38 -2.78
CA GLY A 200 -60.00 15.52 -3.90
C GLY A 200 -59.96 16.94 -4.47
N LEU A 201 -61.14 17.55 -4.70
CA LEU A 201 -61.23 18.94 -5.12
C LEU A 201 -60.64 19.92 -4.10
N ALA A 202 -60.87 19.70 -2.80
CA ALA A 202 -60.30 20.54 -1.75
C ALA A 202 -58.77 20.49 -1.75
N VAL A 203 -58.17 19.30 -1.95
CA VAL A 203 -56.72 19.13 -2.11
C VAL A 203 -56.21 19.90 -3.33
N MET A 204 -56.90 19.80 -4.48
CA MET A 204 -56.53 20.53 -5.69
C MET A 204 -56.58 22.06 -5.50
N VAL A 205 -57.59 22.56 -4.79
CA VAL A 205 -57.70 23.99 -4.44
C VAL A 205 -56.56 24.41 -3.53
N GLU A 206 -56.18 23.61 -2.54
CA GLU A 206 -55.09 23.94 -1.62
C GLU A 206 -53.71 23.88 -2.31
N MET A 207 -53.51 22.92 -3.21
CA MET A 207 -52.33 22.88 -4.09
C MET A 207 -52.26 24.13 -4.96
N THR A 208 -53.38 24.54 -5.55
CA THR A 208 -53.46 25.75 -6.38
C THR A 208 -53.12 27.02 -5.57
N LYS A 209 -53.67 27.14 -4.36
CA LYS A 209 -53.33 28.24 -3.44
C LYS A 209 -51.86 28.24 -3.05
N THR A 210 -51.29 27.06 -2.80
CA THR A 210 -49.87 26.91 -2.42
C THR A 210 -48.95 27.30 -3.57
N LEU A 211 -49.25 26.84 -4.79
CA LEU A 211 -48.52 27.24 -6.00
C LEU A 211 -48.64 28.75 -6.26
N GLY A 212 -49.80 29.35 -5.98
CA GLY A 212 -50.00 30.80 -6.07
C GLY A 212 -49.15 31.62 -5.09
N LYS A 213 -48.69 31.02 -3.99
CA LYS A 213 -47.78 31.66 -3.00
C LYS A 213 -46.29 31.55 -3.37
N LEU A 214 -45.94 30.75 -4.38
CA LEU A 214 -44.57 30.59 -4.87
C LEU A 214 -44.18 31.64 -5.93
N ARG A 215 -45.10 32.54 -6.29
CA ARG A 215 -44.86 33.72 -7.13
C ARG A 215 -44.61 34.96 -6.31
#